data_AF-A0A6P7U1S7-F1
#
_entry.id   AF-A0A6P7U1S7-F1
#
_cell.length_a   1.000
_cell.length_b   1.000
_cell.length_c   1.000
_cell.angle_alpha   90.00
_cell.angle_beta   90.00
_cell.angle_gamma   90.00
#
_symmetry.space_group_name_H-M   'P 1'
#
loop_
_entity.id
_entity.type
_entity.pdbx_description
1 polymer ?
#
loop_
_entity_poly.entity_id
_entity_poly.type
_entity_poly.pdbx_seq_one_letter_code
_entity_poly.pdbx_strand_id
1 'polypeptide(L)'
;MHEEKSDRVAISDYDTAVLNRVFNPENPHNTTEDIEIINSNEEPKILTAFEQEAKSWEVRGVQEAEDGNLDSSIHMFTQAIQLAPQLSSGYNNRAQALRLKGDIQGALEDLDKAIELNTGNSAVCKAVVQRAILRRYKGDDKGALEDFKSAASRGSAFAQQMLIALNPYAALCNQMLCEVINKLKAGNIEESI
;
A
#
# COMPACT_ATOMS: atom_id res chain seq x y z
N MET A 1 4.35 48.99 19.70
CA MET A 1 3.52 48.21 18.77
C MET A 1 4.18 46.84 18.71
N HIS A 2 3.70 45.89 19.50
CA HIS A 2 4.30 44.55 19.62
C HIS A 2 3.78 43.69 18.46
N GLU A 3 4.67 43.21 17.61
CA GLU A 3 4.38 42.16 16.64
C GLU A 3 4.43 40.80 17.36
N GLU A 4 3.27 40.17 17.54
CA GLU A 4 3.16 38.77 17.93
C GLU A 4 3.68 37.89 16.79
N LYS A 5 4.90 37.37 16.95
CA LYS A 5 5.36 36.22 16.16
C LYS A 5 4.52 35.01 16.55
N SER A 6 3.55 34.67 15.71
CA SER A 6 2.85 33.39 15.74
C SER A 6 3.88 32.30 15.41
N ASP A 7 4.48 31.73 16.44
CA ASP A 7 5.22 30.47 16.36
C ASP A 7 4.21 29.37 16.01
N ARG A 8 3.95 29.19 14.71
CA ARG A 8 3.29 27.98 14.23
C ARG A 8 4.24 26.83 14.52
N VAL A 9 3.96 26.08 15.58
CA VAL A 9 4.61 24.80 15.88
C VAL A 9 4.46 23.94 14.63
N ALA A 10 5.57 23.73 13.92
CA ALA A 10 5.63 22.78 12.83
C ALA A 10 5.34 21.40 13.43
N ILE A 11 4.16 20.86 13.12
CA ILE A 11 3.76 19.53 13.56
C ILE A 11 4.76 18.55 12.95
N SER A 12 5.33 17.67 13.78
CA SER A 12 6.27 16.66 13.31
C SER A 12 5.61 15.78 12.24
N ASP A 13 6.39 15.30 11.26
CA ASP A 13 5.90 14.37 10.23
C ASP A 13 5.25 13.12 10.85
N TYR A 14 5.75 12.69 12.01
CA TYR A 14 5.16 11.62 12.80
C TYR A 14 3.76 11.97 13.31
N ASP A 15 3.62 13.16 13.89
CA ASP A 15 2.34 13.64 14.45
C ASP A 15 1.32 13.87 13.35
N THR A 16 1.73 14.42 12.20
CA THR A 16 0.87 14.58 11.02
C THR A 16 0.36 13.22 10.52
N ALA A 17 1.23 12.21 10.47
CA ALA A 17 0.85 10.86 10.07
C ALA A 17 -0.08 10.17 11.08
N VAL A 18 0.09 10.42 12.38
CA VAL A 18 -0.82 9.92 13.42
C VAL A 18 -2.18 10.58 13.28
N LEU A 19 -2.23 11.90 13.15
CA LEU A 19 -3.47 12.67 13.02
C LEU A 19 -4.25 12.24 11.77
N ASN A 20 -3.59 12.06 10.62
CA ASN A 20 -4.25 11.61 9.40
C ASN A 20 -4.88 10.21 9.53
N ARG A 21 -4.27 9.29 10.30
CA ARG A 21 -4.86 7.97 10.59
C ARG A 21 -6.07 8.05 11.51
N VAL A 22 -6.05 8.99 12.47
CA VAL A 22 -7.15 9.18 13.41
C VAL A 22 -8.36 9.85 12.74
N PHE A 23 -8.12 10.82 11.85
CA PHE A 23 -9.19 11.64 11.30
C PHE A 23 -9.71 11.20 9.92
N ASN A 24 -8.96 10.40 9.15
CA ASN A 24 -9.39 9.86 7.85
C ASN A 24 -9.34 8.31 7.80
N PRO A 25 -10.10 7.60 8.64
CA PRO A 25 -10.02 6.15 8.76
C PRO A 25 -10.56 5.36 7.56
N GLU A 26 -11.41 5.96 6.72
CA GLU A 26 -12.04 5.27 5.58
C GLU A 26 -11.34 5.49 4.24
N ASN A 27 -10.29 6.32 4.19
CA ASN A 27 -9.55 6.57 2.96
C ASN A 27 -8.06 6.22 3.12
N PRO A 28 -7.69 4.93 3.09
CA PRO A 28 -6.30 4.48 3.21
C PRO A 28 -5.42 4.88 2.01
N HIS A 29 -5.98 5.52 0.97
CA HIS A 29 -5.30 5.89 -0.26
C HIS A 29 -5.08 7.39 -0.45
N ASN A 30 -5.62 8.26 0.43
CA ASN A 30 -5.30 9.68 0.39
C ASN A 30 -4.32 10.04 1.51
N THR A 31 -3.09 9.56 1.39
CA THR A 31 -1.96 10.36 1.87
C THR A 31 -1.72 11.40 0.80
N THR A 32 -1.97 12.66 1.14
CA THR A 32 -1.53 13.83 0.39
C THR A 32 -0.12 13.59 -0.13
N GLU A 33 -0.03 13.34 -1.44
CA GLU A 33 1.18 13.05 -2.18
C GLU A 33 1.89 11.76 -1.72
N ASP A 34 2.40 10.99 -2.69
CA ASP A 34 3.73 10.41 -2.54
C ASP A 34 4.72 11.56 -2.25
N ILE A 35 4.65 12.18 -1.05
CA ILE A 35 5.84 12.76 -0.46
C ILE A 35 6.69 11.54 -0.19
N GLU A 36 7.50 11.21 -1.20
CA GLU A 36 8.84 10.73 -0.98
C GLU A 36 9.35 11.49 0.25
N ILE A 37 9.26 10.88 1.42
CA ILE A 37 10.23 11.15 2.46
C ILE A 37 11.51 10.66 1.81
N ILE A 38 12.11 11.55 1.02
CA ILE A 38 13.46 11.48 0.55
C ILE A 38 14.22 11.28 1.85
N ASN A 39 14.61 10.02 2.11
CA ASN A 39 15.73 9.80 2.99
C ASN A 39 16.83 10.66 2.39
N SER A 40 17.16 11.76 3.06
CA SER A 40 18.04 12.84 2.60
C SER A 40 19.50 12.42 2.38
N ASN A 41 19.73 11.12 2.25
CA ASN A 41 21.02 10.45 2.11
C ASN A 41 21.08 9.53 0.87
N GLU A 42 20.01 9.39 0.08
CA GLU A 42 20.09 8.77 -1.24
C GLU A 42 20.34 9.86 -2.28
N GLU A 43 21.53 9.88 -2.87
CA GLU A 43 21.82 10.73 -4.02
C GLU A 43 20.75 10.49 -5.10
N PRO A 44 20.21 11.54 -5.74
CA PRO A 44 19.23 11.36 -6.80
C PRO A 44 19.86 10.49 -7.90
N LYS A 45 19.38 9.26 -8.01
CA LYS A 45 19.87 8.31 -9.00
C LYS A 45 19.61 8.90 -10.38
N ILE A 46 20.68 9.24 -11.09
CA ILE A 46 20.59 9.77 -12.45
C ILE A 46 20.03 8.67 -13.34
N LEU A 47 18.77 8.83 -13.74
CA LEU A 47 18.10 7.90 -14.66
C LEU A 47 18.71 8.05 -16.05
N THR A 48 18.99 6.92 -16.67
CA THR A 48 19.38 6.83 -18.08
C THR A 48 18.23 7.32 -18.98
N ALA A 49 18.54 7.68 -20.24
CA ALA A 49 17.51 8.08 -21.20
C ALA A 49 16.43 7.00 -21.38
N PHE A 50 16.82 5.72 -21.36
CA PHE A 50 15.89 4.59 -21.43
C PHE A 50 15.01 4.47 -20.18
N GLU A 51 15.55 4.71 -18.98
CA GLU A 51 14.76 4.71 -17.75
C GLU A 51 13.79 5.91 -17.69
N GLN A 52 14.18 7.07 -18.21
CA GLN A 52 13.29 8.23 -18.34
C GLN A 52 12.15 7.96 -19.33
N GLU A 53 12.46 7.34 -20.47
CA GLU A 53 11.44 6.94 -21.43
C GLU A 53 10.50 5.88 -20.84
N ALA A 54 11.04 4.87 -20.14
CA ALA A 54 10.25 3.89 -19.42
C ALA A 54 9.31 4.54 -18.40
N LYS A 55 9.79 5.55 -17.65
CA LYS A 55 8.94 6.34 -16.74
C LYS A 55 7.83 7.09 -17.46
N SER A 56 8.08 7.62 -18.66
CA SER A 56 7.02 8.23 -19.48
C SER A 56 5.93 7.22 -19.87
N TRP A 57 6.33 6.00 -20.26
CA TRP A 57 5.39 4.91 -20.52
C TRP A 57 4.61 4.49 -19.27
N GLU A 58 5.26 4.44 -18.10
CA GLU A 58 4.56 4.18 -16.82
C GLU A 58 3.48 5.24 -16.55
N VAL A 59 3.80 6.54 -16.69
CA VAL A 59 2.83 7.62 -16.46
C VAL A 59 1.62 7.48 -17.38
N ARG A 60 1.83 7.20 -18.67
CA ARG A 60 0.74 6.94 -19.62
C ARG A 60 -0.07 5.71 -19.23
N GLY A 61 0.59 4.63 -18.80
CA GLY A 61 -0.08 3.42 -18.35
C GLY A 61 -0.95 3.64 -17.12
N VAL A 62 -0.50 4.48 -16.18
CA VAL A 62 -1.30 4.87 -15.01
C VAL A 62 -2.55 5.63 -15.44
N GLN A 63 -2.40 6.61 -16.35
CA GLN A 63 -3.54 7.38 -16.87
C GLN A 63 -4.58 6.48 -17.56
N GLU A 64 -4.14 5.56 -18.42
CA GLU A 64 -5.05 4.57 -19.03
C GLU A 64 -5.72 3.65 -18.00
N ALA A 65 -5.05 3.31 -16.89
CA ALA A 65 -5.65 2.51 -15.83
C ALA A 65 -6.73 3.30 -15.07
N GLU A 66 -6.49 4.58 -14.81
CA GLU A 66 -7.45 5.49 -14.17
C GLU A 66 -8.68 5.71 -15.05
N ASP A 67 -8.50 5.77 -16.36
CA ASP A 67 -9.58 5.82 -17.35
C ASP A 67 -10.30 4.47 -17.55
N GLY A 68 -9.84 3.40 -16.89
CA GLY A 68 -10.42 2.06 -16.94
C GLY A 68 -10.00 1.22 -18.15
N ASN A 69 -9.11 1.73 -19.00
CA ASN A 69 -8.57 1.05 -20.17
C ASN A 69 -7.44 0.09 -19.78
N LEU A 70 -7.79 -0.98 -19.06
CA LEU A 70 -6.82 -1.91 -18.49
C LEU A 70 -5.90 -2.58 -19.54
N ASP A 71 -6.42 -2.92 -20.72
CA ASP A 71 -5.60 -3.51 -21.80
C ASP A 71 -4.54 -2.55 -22.33
N SER A 72 -4.93 -1.30 -22.57
CA SER A 72 -4.01 -0.23 -22.98
C SER A 72 -2.97 0.00 -21.90
N SER A 73 -3.38 0.08 -20.64
CA SER A 73 -2.50 0.27 -19.49
C SER A 73 -1.44 -0.85 -19.39
N ILE A 74 -1.85 -2.12 -19.46
CA ILE A 74 -0.94 -3.28 -19.45
C ILE A 74 0.06 -3.22 -20.61
N HIS A 75 -0.39 -2.80 -21.80
CA HIS A 75 0.50 -2.59 -22.93
C HIS A 75 1.56 -1.52 -22.63
N MET A 76 1.16 -0.36 -22.09
CA MET A 76 2.11 0.71 -21.75
C MET A 76 3.13 0.27 -20.69
N PHE A 77 2.69 -0.43 -19.64
CA PHE A 77 3.62 -0.96 -18.64
C PHE A 77 4.56 -2.03 -19.22
N THR A 78 4.09 -2.82 -20.18
CA THR A 78 4.95 -3.79 -20.89
C THR A 78 6.02 -3.08 -21.71
N GLN A 79 5.70 -1.96 -22.38
CA GLN A 79 6.71 -1.14 -23.06
C GLN A 79 7.73 -0.56 -22.06
N ALA A 80 7.27 -0.06 -20.92
CA ALA A 80 8.15 0.43 -19.86
C ALA A 80 9.13 -0.65 -19.37
N ILE A 81 8.62 -1.86 -19.10
CA ILE A 81 9.43 -3.01 -18.68
C ILE A 81 10.45 -3.43 -19.75
N GLN A 82 10.08 -3.38 -21.03
CA GLN A 82 10.99 -3.72 -22.14
C GLN A 82 12.15 -2.73 -22.24
N LEU A 83 11.88 -1.43 -22.04
CA LEU A 83 12.90 -0.39 -22.09
C LEU A 83 13.83 -0.42 -20.87
N ALA A 84 13.27 -0.67 -19.68
CA ALA A 84 14.01 -0.64 -18.43
C ALA A 84 13.61 -1.82 -17.53
N PRO A 85 14.07 -3.05 -17.84
CA PRO A 85 13.68 -4.27 -17.12
C PRO A 85 14.19 -4.33 -15.68
N GLN A 86 15.05 -3.40 -15.28
CA GLN A 86 15.58 -3.28 -13.92
C GLN A 86 14.76 -2.32 -13.04
N LEU A 87 13.75 -1.63 -13.60
CA LEU A 87 12.83 -0.80 -12.83
C LEU A 87 11.69 -1.64 -12.26
N SER A 88 11.67 -1.81 -10.93
CA SER A 88 10.60 -2.55 -10.25
C SER A 88 9.22 -1.88 -10.37
N SER A 89 9.17 -0.56 -10.61
CA SER A 89 7.92 0.19 -10.74
C SER A 89 7.05 -0.29 -11.90
N GLY A 90 7.65 -0.60 -13.05
CA GLY A 90 6.92 -1.11 -14.21
C GLY A 90 6.19 -2.41 -13.90
N TYR A 91 6.86 -3.34 -13.22
CA TYR A 91 6.27 -4.60 -12.77
C TYR A 91 5.18 -4.39 -11.71
N ASN A 92 5.41 -3.53 -10.71
CA ASN A 92 4.39 -3.19 -9.71
C ASN A 92 3.11 -2.63 -10.34
N ASN A 93 3.25 -1.69 -11.27
CA ASN A 93 2.13 -1.05 -11.94
C ASN A 93 1.38 -2.04 -12.84
N ARG A 94 2.12 -2.88 -13.59
CA ARG A 94 1.50 -3.92 -14.42
C ARG A 94 0.78 -4.97 -13.59
N ALA A 95 1.34 -5.37 -12.45
CA ALA A 95 0.67 -6.29 -11.53
C ALA A 95 -0.67 -5.74 -11.02
N GLN A 96 -0.73 -4.44 -10.73
CA GLN A 96 -1.98 -3.81 -10.32
C GLN A 96 -3.03 -3.84 -11.44
N ALA A 97 -2.64 -3.51 -12.67
CA ALA A 97 -3.55 -3.58 -13.83
C ALA A 97 -4.01 -5.02 -14.13
N LEU A 98 -3.10 -6.00 -14.07
CA LEU A 98 -3.42 -7.43 -14.22
C LEU A 98 -4.40 -7.91 -13.16
N ARG A 99 -4.19 -7.51 -11.89
CA ARG A 99 -5.13 -7.80 -10.80
C ARG A 99 -6.52 -7.25 -11.09
N LEU A 100 -6.61 -5.99 -11.52
CA LEU A 100 -7.90 -5.35 -11.86
C LEU A 100 -8.59 -6.05 -13.04
N LYS A 101 -7.81 -6.60 -13.98
CA LYS A 101 -8.31 -7.41 -15.10
C LYS A 101 -8.69 -8.84 -14.68
N GLY A 102 -8.36 -9.25 -13.45
CA GLY A 102 -8.62 -10.60 -12.92
C GLY A 102 -7.50 -11.61 -13.19
N ASP A 103 -6.40 -11.21 -13.83
CA ASP A 103 -5.22 -12.06 -13.98
C ASP A 103 -4.35 -12.00 -12.70
N ILE A 104 -4.80 -12.74 -11.70
CA ILE A 104 -4.13 -12.80 -10.40
C ILE A 104 -2.76 -13.51 -10.50
N GLN A 105 -2.62 -14.46 -11.40
CA GLN A 105 -1.39 -15.24 -11.53
C GLN A 105 -0.28 -14.40 -12.16
N GLY A 106 -0.57 -13.71 -13.28
CA GLY A 106 0.37 -12.77 -13.88
C GLY A 106 0.74 -11.63 -12.94
N ALA A 107 -0.22 -11.13 -12.15
CA ALA A 107 0.07 -10.12 -11.14
C ALA A 107 1.05 -10.60 -10.06
N LEU A 108 0.92 -11.84 -9.58
CA LEU A 108 1.86 -12.41 -8.60
C LEU A 108 3.27 -12.56 -9.18
N GLU A 109 3.39 -13.00 -10.44
CA GLU A 109 4.68 -13.14 -11.13
C GLU A 109 5.41 -11.81 -11.28
N ASP A 110 4.68 -10.74 -11.64
CA ASP A 110 5.23 -9.40 -11.72
C ASP A 110 5.67 -8.87 -10.34
N LEU A 111 4.88 -9.12 -9.29
CA LEU A 111 5.24 -8.71 -7.93
C LEU A 111 6.46 -9.46 -7.42
N ASP A 112 6.57 -10.75 -7.70
CA ASP A 112 7.76 -11.54 -7.40
C ASP A 112 8.99 -10.94 -8.08
N LYS A 113 8.85 -10.54 -9.35
CA LYS A 113 9.94 -9.88 -10.07
C LYS A 113 10.29 -8.51 -9.50
N ALA A 114 9.30 -7.70 -9.15
CA ALA A 114 9.51 -6.39 -8.53
C ALA A 114 10.27 -6.50 -7.19
N ILE A 115 9.96 -7.53 -6.39
CA ILE A 115 10.63 -7.82 -5.12
C ILE A 115 12.07 -8.29 -5.35
N GLU A 116 12.30 -9.15 -6.34
CA GLU A 116 13.63 -9.64 -6.70
C GLU A 116 14.58 -8.50 -7.12
N LEU A 117 14.07 -7.53 -7.89
CA LEU A 117 14.85 -6.39 -8.36
C LEU A 117 15.33 -5.46 -7.24
N ASN A 118 14.67 -5.49 -6.07
CA ASN A 118 15.10 -4.81 -4.84
C ASN A 118 15.56 -3.35 -5.04
N THR A 119 14.81 -2.55 -5.81
CA THR A 119 15.22 -1.20 -6.20
C THR A 119 14.95 -0.13 -5.14
N GLY A 120 15.00 -0.49 -3.87
CA GLY A 120 14.74 0.40 -2.73
C GLY A 120 13.60 -0.05 -1.83
N ASN A 121 13.67 0.35 -0.56
CA ASN A 121 12.75 -0.12 0.49
C ASN A 121 11.29 0.21 0.18
N SER A 122 11.00 1.41 -0.34
CA SER A 122 9.62 1.83 -0.66
C SER A 122 8.98 0.97 -1.76
N ALA A 123 9.70 0.76 -2.86
CA ALA A 123 9.21 -0.03 -3.99
C ALA A 123 8.98 -1.51 -3.60
N VAL A 124 9.91 -2.07 -2.82
CA VAL A 124 9.78 -3.43 -2.28
C VAL A 124 8.59 -3.53 -1.31
N CYS A 125 8.41 -2.55 -0.42
CA CYS A 125 7.24 -2.49 0.46
C CYS A 125 5.92 -2.50 -0.32
N LYS A 126 5.79 -1.66 -1.35
CA LYS A 126 4.59 -1.62 -2.20
C LYS A 126 4.33 -2.99 -2.84
N ALA A 127 5.36 -3.62 -3.40
CA ALA A 127 5.27 -4.94 -4.04
C ALA A 127 4.83 -6.05 -3.06
N VAL A 128 5.51 -6.16 -1.91
CA VAL A 128 5.23 -7.18 -0.89
C VAL A 128 3.81 -7.02 -0.32
N VAL A 129 3.35 -5.78 -0.11
CA VAL A 129 1.96 -5.53 0.34
C VAL A 129 0.94 -5.99 -0.69
N GLN A 130 1.12 -5.65 -1.97
CA GLN A 130 0.21 -6.10 -3.01
C GLN A 130 0.20 -7.63 -3.12
N ARG A 131 1.36 -8.27 -2.98
CA ARG A 131 1.47 -9.74 -3.00
C ARG A 131 0.74 -10.37 -1.82
N ALA A 132 0.86 -9.79 -0.62
CA ALA A 132 0.14 -10.25 0.57
C ALA A 132 -1.38 -10.22 0.36
N ILE A 133 -1.91 -9.13 -0.22
CA ILE A 133 -3.34 -8.99 -0.51
C ILE A 133 -3.80 -10.07 -1.50
N LEU A 134 -3.04 -10.30 -2.57
CA LEU A 134 -3.36 -11.32 -3.57
C LEU A 134 -3.27 -12.75 -3.01
N ARG A 135 -2.28 -13.04 -2.17
CA ARG A 135 -2.15 -14.34 -1.49
C ARG A 135 -3.36 -14.62 -0.59
N ARG A 136 -3.80 -13.63 0.20
CA ARG A 136 -5.06 -13.77 0.98
C ARG A 136 -6.27 -14.00 0.10
N TYR A 137 -6.38 -13.27 -1.01
CA TYR A 137 -7.47 -13.45 -1.95
C TYR A 137 -7.51 -14.89 -2.51
N LYS A 138 -6.35 -15.53 -2.70
CA LYS A 138 -6.23 -16.94 -3.08
C LYS A 138 -6.36 -17.93 -1.91
N GLY A 139 -6.59 -17.46 -0.68
CA GLY A 139 -6.68 -18.30 0.53
C GLY A 139 -5.33 -18.70 1.13
N ASP A 140 -4.21 -18.17 0.63
CA ASP A 140 -2.89 -18.35 1.24
C ASP A 140 -2.66 -17.31 2.35
N ASP A 141 -3.37 -17.51 3.47
CA ASP A 141 -3.27 -16.63 4.63
C ASP A 141 -1.89 -16.70 5.30
N LYS A 142 -1.20 -17.84 5.21
CA LYS A 142 0.15 -18.01 5.76
C LYS A 142 1.16 -17.18 4.98
N GLY A 143 1.22 -17.34 3.67
CA GLY A 143 2.13 -16.57 2.82
C GLY A 143 1.84 -15.07 2.87
N ALA A 144 0.56 -14.69 2.99
CA ALA A 144 0.20 -13.30 3.18
C ALA A 144 0.64 -12.72 4.53
N LEU A 145 0.51 -13.50 5.62
CA LEU A 145 0.98 -13.08 6.94
C LEU A 145 2.50 -12.83 6.94
N GLU A 146 3.26 -13.70 6.26
CA GLU A 146 4.70 -13.55 6.07
C GLU A 146 5.03 -12.26 5.30
N ASP A 147 4.32 -12.00 4.20
CA ASP A 147 4.51 -10.79 3.42
C ASP A 147 4.15 -9.53 4.21
N PHE A 148 3.04 -9.51 4.96
CA PHE A 148 2.72 -8.38 5.82
C PHE A 148 3.76 -8.15 6.92
N LYS A 149 4.30 -9.21 7.54
CA LYS A 149 5.42 -9.07 8.49
C LYS A 149 6.64 -8.45 7.84
N SER A 150 6.99 -8.94 6.65
CA SER A 150 8.12 -8.46 5.86
C SER A 150 7.97 -6.99 5.45
N ALA A 151 6.77 -6.54 5.07
CA ALA A 151 6.50 -5.14 4.75
C ALA A 151 6.45 -4.26 6.02
N ALA A 152 5.88 -4.76 7.12
CA ALA A 152 5.81 -4.03 8.40
C ALA A 152 7.20 -3.77 8.99
N SER A 153 8.12 -4.74 8.90
CA SER A 153 9.51 -4.59 9.37
C SER A 153 10.30 -3.56 8.55
N ARG A 154 9.86 -3.27 7.33
CA ARG A 154 10.40 -2.21 6.46
C ARG A 154 9.69 -0.87 6.62
N GLY A 155 8.78 -0.74 7.58
CA GLY A 155 8.09 0.51 7.91
C GLY A 155 6.74 0.72 7.23
N SER A 156 6.17 -0.28 6.56
CA SER A 156 4.82 -0.15 5.97
C SER A 156 3.75 -0.07 7.07
N ALA A 157 3.18 1.13 7.25
CA ALA A 157 2.08 1.33 8.20
C ALA A 157 0.82 0.55 7.83
N PHE A 158 0.53 0.42 6.53
CA PHE A 158 -0.57 -0.41 6.05
C PHE A 158 -0.36 -1.87 6.47
N ALA A 159 0.84 -2.41 6.27
CA ALA A 159 1.13 -3.79 6.67
C ALA A 159 1.01 -4.00 8.19
N GLN A 160 1.46 -3.03 9.00
CA GLN A 160 1.28 -3.06 10.46
C GLN A 160 -0.21 -3.10 10.83
N GLN A 161 -1.04 -2.27 10.21
CA GLN A 161 -2.48 -2.28 10.42
C GLN A 161 -3.11 -3.62 10.01
N MET A 162 -2.69 -4.18 8.88
CA MET A 162 -3.15 -5.49 8.44
C MET A 162 -2.78 -6.61 9.41
N LEU A 163 -1.59 -6.58 10.01
CA LEU A 163 -1.19 -7.56 11.03
C LEU A 163 -2.04 -7.47 12.30
N ILE A 164 -2.42 -6.26 12.72
CA ILE A 164 -3.33 -6.06 13.86
C ILE A 164 -4.71 -6.64 13.53
N ALA A 165 -5.24 -6.34 12.34
CA ALA A 165 -6.53 -6.86 11.89
C ALA A 165 -6.52 -8.41 11.74
N LEU A 166 -5.39 -8.99 11.36
CA LEU A 166 -5.19 -10.43 11.26
C LEU A 166 -4.94 -11.11 12.60
N ASN A 167 -4.80 -10.36 13.70
CA ASN A 167 -4.60 -10.95 15.02
C ASN A 167 -5.89 -11.68 15.47
N PRO A 168 -5.86 -13.00 15.69
CA PRO A 168 -7.05 -13.77 16.07
C PRO A 168 -7.66 -13.30 17.39
N TYR A 169 -6.86 -12.72 18.29
CA TYR A 169 -7.37 -12.13 19.53
C TYR A 169 -8.16 -10.85 19.28
N ALA A 170 -7.74 -10.01 18.33
CA ALA A 170 -8.49 -8.81 17.94
C ALA A 170 -9.82 -9.18 17.29
N ALA A 171 -9.82 -10.22 16.43
CA ALA A 171 -11.04 -10.75 15.83
C ALA A 171 -12.02 -11.30 16.88
N LEU A 172 -11.53 -12.06 17.87
CA LEU A 172 -12.35 -12.60 18.96
C LEU A 172 -12.93 -11.48 19.84
N CYS A 173 -12.11 -10.50 20.23
CA CYS A 173 -12.57 -9.35 21.02
C CYS A 173 -13.64 -8.54 20.27
N ASN A 174 -13.46 -8.29 18.97
CA ASN A 174 -14.44 -7.60 18.15
C ASN A 174 -15.74 -8.39 18.05
N GLN A 175 -15.67 -9.71 17.87
CA GLN A 175 -16.84 -10.57 17.86
C GLN A 175 -17.60 -10.53 19.20
N MET A 176 -16.89 -10.68 20.32
CA MET A 176 -17.48 -10.61 21.66
C MET A 176 -18.12 -9.24 21.93
N LEU A 177 -17.47 -8.14 21.55
CA LEU A 177 -18.02 -6.79 21.67
C LEU A 177 -19.29 -6.62 20.83
N CYS A 178 -19.29 -7.08 19.58
CA CYS A 178 -20.47 -7.07 18.72
C CYS A 178 -21.64 -7.86 19.34
N GLU A 179 -21.38 -9.05 19.88
CA GLU A 179 -22.40 -9.87 20.55
C GLU A 179 -22.99 -9.17 21.78
N VAL A 180 -22.16 -8.56 22.63
CA VAL A 180 -22.64 -7.81 23.81
C VAL A 180 -23.46 -6.59 23.39
N ILE A 181 -23.00 -5.81 22.41
CA ILE A 181 -23.75 -4.65 21.89
C ILE A 181 -25.10 -5.07 21.31
N ASN A 182 -25.15 -6.20 20.61
CA ASN A 182 -26.40 -6.72 20.04
C ASN A 182 -27.37 -7.19 21.15
N LYS A 183 -26.87 -7.85 22.20
CA LYS A 183 -27.68 -8.23 23.37
C LYS A 183 -28.25 -7.01 24.10
N LEU A 184 -27.42 -5.97 24.28
CA LEU A 184 -27.85 -4.69 24.88
C LEU A 184 -28.91 -3.99 24.03
N LYS A 185 -28.75 -3.96 22.70
CA LYS A 185 -29.73 -3.40 21.76
C LYS A 185 -31.05 -4.19 21.72
N ALA A 186 -30.98 -5.51 21.91
CA ALA A 186 -32.15 -6.38 21.92
C ALA A 186 -32.94 -6.36 23.23
N GLY A 187 -32.47 -5.64 24.26
CA GLY A 187 -33.12 -5.60 25.58
C GLY A 187 -33.00 -6.89 26.40
N ASN A 188 -32.24 -7.87 25.91
CA ASN A 188 -32.02 -9.15 26.60
C ASN A 188 -30.83 -9.04 27.55
N ILE A 189 -31.03 -8.36 28.67
CA ILE A 189 -30.16 -8.50 29.84
C ILE A 189 -30.93 -9.36 30.83
N GLU A 190 -30.88 -10.69 30.65
CA GLU A 190 -31.16 -11.56 31.80
C GLU A 190 -29.96 -11.45 32.74
N GLU A 191 -30.18 -10.80 33.89
CA GLU A 191 -29.30 -10.83 35.04
C GLU A 191 -29.10 -12.28 35.48
N SER A 192 -28.02 -12.93 35.06
CA SER A 192 -27.54 -14.14 35.72
C SER A 192 -26.50 -13.74 36.77
N ILE A 193 -26.99 -13.64 38.01
CA ILE A 193 -26.21 -13.66 39.26
C ILE A 193 -25.34 -14.92 39.31
#